data_AF-A0A413QR67-F1
#
_entry.id   AF-A0A413QR67-F1
#
_cell.length_a   1.000
_cell.length_b   1.000
_cell.length_c   1.000
_cell.angle_alpha   90.00
_cell.angle_beta   90.00
_cell.angle_gamma   90.00
#
_symmetry.space_group_name_H-M   'P 1'
#
loop_
_entity.id
_entity.type
_entity.pdbx_description
1 polymer ?
#
loop_
_entity_poly.entity_id
_entity_poly.type
_entity_poly.pdbx_seq_one_letter_code
_entity_poly.pdbx_strand_id
1 'polypeptide(L)'
;MNNPSWRPYGLHLAWQCVWLIPVPFGAFVSDKGFLTVLSFLVFSLGSLTVPLLQRHRQVKNQGYTLYASPGMYFYGALTGLMLITGFFDSLIGTSLWQNYYSRVILYACWMIVTILVQNLLAWGFDFWKKRRRKYAWSEFLDPVLYALPVPLSFMTMCFFPVLDTTNLDGPLIGVFILLGLCVFLLIAFVLASFALYFYPAKERFPKTGDRIVQLIRILCMSLAWLALNMPASPYIRFVVGHTPLSENSILTLLVPLAGETISIIAAVACSNLIPLIWNRLHRSQA
;
A
#
# COMPACT_ATOMS: atom_id res chain seq x y z
N MET A 1 6.13 -32.90 12.36
CA MET A 1 5.83 -31.53 11.89
C MET A 1 6.71 -30.57 12.68
N ASN A 2 7.82 -30.11 12.12
CA ASN A 2 8.72 -29.20 12.83
C ASN A 2 8.07 -27.82 12.91
N ASN A 3 7.89 -27.31 14.14
CA ASN A 3 7.49 -25.92 14.37
C ASN A 3 8.43 -24.99 13.58
N PRO A 4 7.92 -24.07 12.76
CA PRO A 4 8.77 -23.08 12.12
C PRO A 4 9.41 -22.24 13.22
N SER A 5 10.71 -22.42 13.44
CA SER A 5 11.45 -21.60 14.39
C SER A 5 11.42 -20.16 13.91
N TRP A 6 10.96 -19.22 14.75
CA TRP A 6 10.97 -17.78 14.47
C TRP A 6 12.38 -17.17 14.54
N ARG A 7 13.34 -17.88 15.14
CA ARG A 7 14.75 -17.49 15.31
C ARG A 7 15.44 -16.98 14.03
N PRO A 8 15.37 -17.66 12.87
CA PRO A 8 15.97 -17.17 11.63
C PRO A 8 15.39 -15.84 11.14
N TYR A 9 14.09 -15.59 11.36
CA TYR A 9 13.45 -14.32 10.99
C TYR A 9 13.92 -13.17 11.89
N GLY A 10 14.04 -13.41 13.20
CA GLY A 10 14.55 -12.41 14.15
C GLY A 10 16.01 -12.04 13.90
N LEU A 11 16.88 -13.04 13.66
CA LEU A 11 18.30 -12.81 13.35
C LEU A 11 18.47 -12.00 12.06
N HIS A 12 17.63 -12.27 11.07
CA HIS A 12 17.63 -11.55 9.80
C HIS A 12 17.22 -10.07 9.96
N LEU A 13 16.17 -9.80 10.73
CA LEU A 13 15.75 -8.42 11.03
C LEU A 13 16.85 -7.67 11.78
N ALA A 14 17.49 -8.32 12.77
CA ALA A 14 18.63 -7.75 13.47
C ALA A 14 19.79 -7.42 12.52
N TRP A 15 20.08 -8.31 11.57
CA TRP A 15 21.11 -8.07 10.56
C TRP A 15 20.77 -6.87 9.67
N GLN A 16 19.52 -6.73 9.21
CA GLN A 16 19.10 -5.55 8.45
C GLN A 16 19.28 -4.25 9.25
N CYS A 17 18.90 -4.25 10.53
CA CYS A 17 19.10 -3.10 11.41
C CYS A 17 20.58 -2.71 11.50
N VAL A 18 21.49 -3.68 11.66
CA VAL A 18 22.93 -3.43 11.73
C VAL A 18 23.49 -2.78 10.45
N TRP A 19 23.00 -3.17 9.28
CA TRP A 19 23.47 -2.61 8.01
C TRP A 19 22.82 -1.28 7.64
N LEU A 20 21.58 -1.04 8.08
CA LEU A 20 20.79 0.11 7.63
C LEU A 20 20.80 1.30 8.60
N ILE A 21 20.88 1.06 9.90
CA ILE A 21 20.66 2.10 10.92
C ILE A 21 21.90 2.96 11.20
N PRO A 22 23.14 2.43 11.33
CA PRO A 22 24.25 3.23 11.87
C PRO A 22 24.59 4.49 11.07
N VAL A 23 24.57 4.42 9.74
CA VAL A 23 24.91 5.54 8.85
C VAL A 23 23.88 6.68 8.91
N PRO A 24 22.58 6.45 8.64
CA PRO A 24 21.58 7.50 8.78
C PRO A 24 21.49 7.99 10.24
N PHE A 25 21.51 7.09 11.22
CA PHE A 25 21.49 7.50 12.63
C PHE A 25 22.64 8.47 12.98
N GLY A 26 23.86 8.17 12.55
CA GLY A 26 25.00 9.06 12.77
C GLY A 26 24.85 10.43 12.08
N ALA A 27 24.30 10.45 10.86
CA ALA A 27 24.00 11.69 10.15
C ALA A 27 22.93 12.52 10.89
N PHE A 28 21.90 11.88 11.43
CA PHE A 28 20.85 12.54 12.21
C PHE A 28 21.37 13.13 13.52
N VAL A 29 22.17 12.37 14.28
CA VAL A 29 22.73 12.78 15.58
C VAL A 29 23.63 14.02 15.46
N SER A 30 24.23 14.26 14.28
CA SER A 30 25.04 15.45 14.01
C SER A 30 24.29 16.78 14.11
N ASP A 31 22.95 16.73 14.10
CA ASP A 31 22.01 17.86 14.24
C ASP A 31 22.19 19.00 13.23
N LYS A 32 22.94 18.76 12.15
CA LYS A 32 23.05 19.71 11.04
C LYS A 32 21.85 19.52 10.11
N GLY A 33 21.11 20.59 9.83
CA GLY A 33 19.86 20.53 9.05
C GLY A 33 19.97 19.81 7.70
N PHE A 34 21.11 19.91 7.01
CA PHE A 34 21.35 19.13 5.78
C PHE A 34 21.49 17.62 6.05
N LEU A 35 22.20 17.24 7.10
CA LEU A 35 22.47 15.84 7.44
C LEU A 35 21.26 15.12 8.02
N THR A 36 20.35 15.83 8.69
CA THR A 36 19.08 15.26 9.18
C THR A 36 18.16 14.89 8.03
N VAL A 37 18.03 15.75 7.01
CA VAL A 37 17.27 15.44 5.79
C VAL A 37 17.92 14.32 4.99
N LEU A 38 19.25 14.38 4.83
CA LEU A 38 20.02 13.35 4.13
C LEU A 38 19.88 11.98 4.82
N SER A 39 19.87 11.94 6.15
CA SER A 39 19.65 10.73 6.93
C SER A 39 18.35 10.02 6.55
N PHE A 40 17.25 10.76 6.49
CA PHE A 40 15.95 10.22 6.09
C PHE A 40 15.97 9.64 4.68
N LEU A 41 16.59 10.37 3.74
CA LEU A 41 16.67 9.95 2.33
C LEU A 41 17.55 8.70 2.17
N VAL A 42 18.73 8.68 2.81
CA VAL A 42 19.65 7.53 2.79
C VAL A 42 19.01 6.31 3.43
N PHE A 43 18.32 6.48 4.56
CA PHE A 43 17.58 5.40 5.20
C PHE A 43 16.44 4.88 4.31
N SER A 44 15.64 5.77 3.74
CA SER A 44 14.51 5.41 2.88
C SER A 44 14.97 4.59 1.67
N LEU A 45 15.97 5.09 0.92
CA LEU A 45 16.55 4.38 -0.21
C LEU A 45 17.23 3.07 0.21
N GLY A 46 17.98 3.09 1.31
CA GLY A 46 18.64 1.91 1.87
C GLY A 46 17.63 0.82 2.23
N SER A 47 16.56 1.17 2.93
CA SER A 47 15.51 0.25 3.39
C SER A 47 14.82 -0.48 2.23
N LEU A 48 14.68 0.19 1.07
CA LEU A 48 14.11 -0.40 -0.13
C LEU A 48 15.10 -1.28 -0.90
N THR A 49 16.38 -0.90 -0.94
CA THR A 49 17.38 -1.51 -1.84
C THR A 49 18.20 -2.61 -1.19
N VAL A 50 18.66 -2.42 0.05
CA VAL A 50 19.56 -3.35 0.75
C VAL A 50 18.91 -4.74 0.92
N PRO A 51 17.64 -4.86 1.30
CA PRO A 51 16.98 -6.17 1.43
C PRO A 51 16.87 -6.92 0.10
N LEU A 52 16.67 -6.22 -1.02
CA LEU A 52 16.65 -6.81 -2.36
C LEU A 52 18.04 -7.34 -2.76
N LEU A 53 19.09 -6.59 -2.43
CA LEU A 53 20.48 -7.01 -2.65
C LEU A 53 20.86 -8.21 -1.78
N GLN A 54 20.47 -8.19 -0.51
CA GLN A 54 20.69 -9.30 0.43
C GLN A 54 19.95 -10.55 -0.02
N ARG A 55 18.70 -10.42 -0.49
CA ARG A 55 17.96 -11.51 -1.13
C ARG A 55 18.72 -12.09 -2.32
N HIS A 56 19.16 -11.24 -3.25
CA HIS A 56 19.89 -11.71 -4.44
C HIS A 56 21.14 -12.51 -4.07
N ARG A 57 21.92 -12.03 -3.08
CA ARG A 57 23.08 -12.73 -2.55
C ARG A 57 22.73 -14.08 -1.91
N GLN A 58 21.65 -14.14 -1.12
CA GLN A 58 21.20 -15.38 -0.50
C GLN A 58 20.74 -16.42 -1.54
N VAL A 59 19.95 -16.02 -2.55
CA VAL A 59 19.57 -16.95 -3.65
C VAL A 59 20.83 -17.50 -4.31
N LYS A 60 21.78 -16.63 -4.65
CA LYS A 60 23.01 -17.02 -5.36
C LYS A 60 23.88 -17.98 -4.54
N ASN A 61 23.99 -17.77 -3.24
CA ASN A 61 24.92 -18.53 -2.40
C ASN A 61 24.31 -19.77 -1.74
N GLN A 62 23.00 -19.74 -1.43
CA GLN A 62 22.34 -20.78 -0.62
C GLN A 62 21.17 -21.45 -1.35
N GLY A 63 20.73 -20.93 -2.49
CA GLY A 63 19.60 -21.47 -3.26
C GLY A 63 18.21 -21.21 -2.66
N TYR A 64 18.12 -20.75 -1.39
CA TYR A 64 16.88 -20.39 -0.72
C TYR A 64 16.98 -19.00 -0.07
N THR A 65 15.83 -18.35 0.18
CA THR A 65 15.76 -17.05 0.84
C THR A 65 14.62 -16.93 1.82
N LEU A 66 14.85 -16.20 2.91
CA LEU A 66 13.81 -15.80 3.87
C LEU A 66 13.04 -14.54 3.42
N TYR A 67 13.59 -13.80 2.45
CA TYR A 67 12.94 -12.63 1.87
C TYR A 67 11.75 -13.00 0.98
N ALA A 68 10.73 -12.14 1.01
CA ALA A 68 9.61 -12.16 0.06
C ALA A 68 10.10 -12.05 -1.41
N SER A 69 9.22 -12.38 -2.36
CA SER A 69 9.52 -12.13 -3.78
C SER A 69 9.77 -10.63 -4.06
N PRO A 70 10.65 -10.26 -5.01
CA PRO A 70 11.12 -8.87 -5.16
C PRO A 70 9.99 -7.85 -5.37
N GLY A 71 8.99 -8.21 -6.18
CA GLY A 71 7.84 -7.33 -6.43
C GLY A 71 6.97 -7.15 -5.18
N MET A 72 6.75 -8.21 -4.38
CA MET A 72 5.97 -8.12 -3.15
C MET A 72 6.76 -7.44 -2.03
N TYR A 73 8.08 -7.60 -2.03
CA TYR A 73 8.97 -6.86 -1.16
C TYR A 73 8.89 -5.37 -1.46
N PHE A 74 9.08 -4.96 -2.72
CA PHE A 74 9.01 -3.54 -3.08
C PHE A 74 7.64 -2.94 -2.77
N TYR A 75 6.56 -3.65 -3.10
CA TYR A 75 5.20 -3.21 -2.80
C TYR A 75 4.98 -3.03 -1.29
N GLY A 76 5.27 -4.06 -0.48
CA GLY A 76 5.10 -4.00 0.97
C GLY A 76 6.05 -3.01 1.66
N ALA A 77 7.28 -2.88 1.17
CA ALA A 77 8.26 -1.96 1.72
C ALA A 77 7.91 -0.50 1.41
N LEU A 78 7.39 -0.22 0.22
CA LEU A 78 6.91 1.12 -0.15
C LEU A 78 5.68 1.51 0.70
N THR A 79 4.69 0.62 0.80
CA THR A 79 3.51 0.80 1.67
C THR A 79 3.93 1.05 3.11
N GLY A 80 4.80 0.21 3.66
CA GLY A 80 5.27 0.33 5.05
C GLY A 80 6.04 1.62 5.31
N LEU A 81 6.91 2.03 4.39
CA LEU A 81 7.66 3.28 4.50
C LEU A 81 6.71 4.49 4.54
N MET A 82 5.78 4.59 3.59
CA MET A 82 4.82 5.71 3.52
C MET A 82 3.94 5.78 4.78
N LEU A 83 3.40 4.64 5.21
CA LEU A 83 2.54 4.57 6.38
C LEU A 83 3.29 5.01 7.64
N ILE A 84 4.47 4.44 7.89
CA ILE A 84 5.24 4.74 9.10
C ILE A 84 5.83 6.15 9.07
N THR A 85 6.10 6.71 7.88
CA THR A 85 6.50 8.12 7.74
C THR A 85 5.36 9.06 8.14
N GLY A 86 4.12 8.82 7.71
CA GLY A 86 2.98 9.65 8.15
C GLY A 86 2.80 9.64 9.68
N PHE A 87 2.90 8.46 10.31
CA PHE A 87 2.86 8.40 11.78
C PHE A 87 4.05 9.09 12.44
N PHE A 88 5.23 9.06 11.82
CA PHE A 88 6.41 9.72 12.34
C PHE A 88 6.28 11.23 12.32
N ASP A 89 5.77 11.79 11.23
CA ASP A 89 5.55 13.23 11.10
C ASP A 89 4.59 13.74 12.19
N SER A 90 3.62 12.91 12.63
CA SER A 90 2.72 13.27 13.74
C SER A 90 3.45 13.46 15.07
N LEU A 91 4.59 12.79 15.26
CA LEU A 91 5.41 12.91 16.47
C LEU A 91 6.29 14.17 16.45
N ILE A 92 6.63 14.70 15.27
CA ILE A 92 7.47 15.90 15.10
C ILE A 92 6.82 17.13 15.77
N GLY A 93 5.49 17.22 15.72
CA GLY A 93 4.74 18.31 16.35
C GLY A 93 4.64 18.24 17.88
N THR A 94 5.13 17.18 18.52
CA THR A 94 4.97 16.96 19.97
C THR A 94 6.13 17.53 20.79
N SER A 95 5.90 17.77 22.08
CA SER A 95 6.96 18.19 23.01
C SER A 95 8.12 17.19 23.12
N LEU A 96 7.88 15.91 22.81
CA LEU A 96 8.90 14.87 22.78
C LEU A 96 9.92 15.09 21.66
N TRP A 97 9.54 15.71 20.55
CA TRP A 97 10.47 16.02 19.45
C TRP A 97 11.34 17.25 19.72
N GLN A 98 10.86 18.15 20.57
CA GLN A 98 11.57 19.39 20.91
C GLN A 98 12.80 19.13 21.79
N ASN A 99 12.77 18.07 22.61
CA ASN A 99 13.93 17.64 23.39
C ASN A 99 14.86 16.75 22.53
N TYR A 100 16.15 17.12 22.47
CA TYR A 100 17.16 16.43 21.66
C TYR A 100 17.26 14.93 21.96
N TYR A 101 17.34 14.54 23.24
CA TYR A 101 17.55 13.14 23.61
C TYR A 101 16.36 12.26 23.22
N SER A 102 15.14 12.75 23.44
CA SER A 102 13.93 12.04 23.03
C SER A 102 13.78 12.01 21.51
N ARG A 103 14.13 13.09 20.79
CA ARG A 103 14.15 13.12 19.32
C ARG A 103 15.05 12.05 18.73
N VAL A 104 16.27 11.90 19.25
CA VAL A 104 17.22 10.87 18.81
C VAL A 104 16.68 9.46 19.06
N ILE A 105 16.10 9.21 20.23
CA ILE A 105 15.50 7.91 20.57
C ILE A 105 14.30 7.61 19.66
N LEU A 106 13.41 8.59 19.46
CA LEU A 106 12.24 8.45 18.58
C LEU A 106 12.65 8.17 17.13
N TYR A 107 13.70 8.82 16.63
CA TYR A 107 14.22 8.57 15.29
C TYR A 107 14.79 7.15 15.15
N ALA A 108 15.53 6.66 16.15
CA ALA A 108 16.01 5.28 16.18
C ALA A 108 14.85 4.27 16.19
N CYS A 109 13.85 4.50 17.05
CA CYS A 109 12.64 3.69 17.10
C CYS A 109 11.91 3.68 15.75
N TRP A 110 11.78 4.84 15.10
CA TRP A 110 11.16 4.95 13.78
C TRP A 110 11.86 4.10 12.73
N MET A 111 13.20 4.13 12.66
CA MET A 111 13.95 3.31 11.71
C MET A 111 13.73 1.81 11.96
N ILE A 112 13.75 1.38 13.23
CA ILE A 112 13.53 -0.03 13.59
C ILE A 112 12.10 -0.45 13.23
N VAL A 113 11.11 0.34 13.62
CA VAL A 113 9.69 0.07 13.32
C VAL A 113 9.45 0.02 11.82
N THR A 114 10.07 0.92 11.05
CA THR A 114 9.97 0.93 9.58
C THR A 114 10.46 -0.40 9.00
N ILE A 115 11.66 -0.86 9.38
CA ILE A 115 12.21 -2.14 8.89
C ILE A 115 11.26 -3.30 9.27
N LEU A 116 10.75 -3.33 10.49
CA LEU A 116 9.84 -4.38 10.95
C LEU A 116 8.55 -4.40 10.11
N VAL A 117 7.90 -3.26 9.96
CA VAL A 117 6.63 -3.14 9.23
C VAL A 117 6.80 -3.46 7.75
N GLN A 118 7.88 -2.98 7.11
CA GLN A 118 8.19 -3.30 5.72
C GLN A 118 8.33 -4.81 5.49
N ASN A 119 9.06 -5.52 6.36
CA ASN A 119 9.23 -6.97 6.24
C ASN A 119 7.93 -7.73 6.53
N LEU A 120 7.17 -7.33 7.55
CA LEU A 120 5.88 -7.94 7.88
C LEU A 120 4.89 -7.80 6.73
N LEU A 121 4.78 -6.60 6.14
CA LEU A 121 3.95 -6.35 4.96
C LEU A 121 4.42 -7.15 3.76
N ALA A 122 5.73 -7.16 3.48
CA ALA A 122 6.30 -7.93 2.38
C ALA A 122 6.01 -9.44 2.50
N TRP A 123 6.16 -10.02 3.70
CA TRP A 123 5.81 -11.42 3.96
C TRP A 123 4.30 -11.64 3.86
N GLY A 124 3.49 -10.72 4.37
CA GLY A 124 2.03 -10.77 4.27
C GLY A 124 1.56 -10.80 2.82
N PHE A 125 2.07 -9.90 1.98
CA PHE A 125 1.75 -9.85 0.55
C PHE A 125 2.27 -11.06 -0.22
N ASP A 126 3.47 -11.56 0.09
CA ASP A 126 4.01 -12.77 -0.55
C ASP A 126 3.22 -14.02 -0.18
N PHE A 127 2.82 -14.13 1.10
CA PHE A 127 1.94 -15.18 1.59
C PHE A 127 0.58 -15.13 0.92
N TRP A 128 0.00 -13.93 0.79
CA TRP A 128 -1.28 -13.74 0.12
C TRP A 128 -1.20 -14.07 -1.37
N LYS A 129 -0.14 -13.61 -2.06
CA LYS A 129 0.11 -13.92 -3.47
C LYS A 129 0.12 -15.44 -3.74
N LYS A 130 0.71 -16.23 -2.85
CA LYS A 130 0.74 -17.70 -2.94
C LYS A 130 -0.66 -18.34 -2.78
N ARG A 131 -1.62 -17.64 -2.20
CA ARG A 131 -3.00 -18.08 -1.96
C ARG A 131 -4.02 -17.36 -2.83
N ARG A 132 -3.56 -16.58 -3.81
CA ARG A 132 -4.40 -15.85 -4.76
C ARG A 132 -5.41 -16.81 -5.40
N ARG A 133 -6.67 -16.40 -5.48
CA ARG A 133 -7.75 -17.19 -6.11
C ARG A 133 -8.05 -18.56 -5.47
N LYS A 134 -7.58 -18.83 -4.25
CA LYS A 134 -7.79 -20.13 -3.58
C LYS A 134 -9.19 -20.30 -2.98
N TYR A 135 -9.81 -19.20 -2.54
CA TYR A 135 -11.11 -19.22 -1.84
C TYR A 135 -12.16 -18.47 -2.65
N ALA A 136 -13.45 -18.77 -2.47
CA ALA A 136 -14.54 -18.09 -3.19
C ALA A 136 -14.53 -16.56 -2.98
N TRP A 137 -14.17 -16.10 -1.77
CA TRP A 137 -14.10 -14.67 -1.42
C TRP A 137 -12.86 -13.95 -1.97
N SER A 138 -11.90 -14.68 -2.54
CA SER A 138 -10.68 -14.08 -3.08
C SER A 138 -10.94 -13.16 -4.26
N GLU A 139 -12.04 -13.36 -5.01
CA GLU A 139 -12.42 -12.45 -6.09
C GLU A 139 -12.76 -11.04 -5.57
N PHE A 140 -13.20 -10.92 -4.32
CA PHE A 140 -13.53 -9.65 -3.68
C PHE A 140 -12.35 -9.06 -2.90
N LEU A 141 -11.61 -9.89 -2.15
CA LEU A 141 -10.53 -9.44 -1.29
C LEU A 141 -9.21 -9.20 -2.02
N ASP A 142 -8.88 -9.99 -3.04
CA ASP A 142 -7.61 -9.85 -3.75
C ASP A 142 -7.48 -8.46 -4.43
N PRO A 143 -8.50 -7.92 -5.14
CA PRO A 143 -8.42 -6.59 -5.72
C PRO A 143 -8.18 -5.49 -4.67
N VAL A 144 -8.83 -5.58 -3.51
CA VAL A 144 -8.68 -4.63 -2.40
C VAL A 144 -7.24 -4.61 -1.90
N LEU A 145 -6.65 -5.80 -1.68
CA LEU A 145 -5.29 -5.95 -1.17
C LEU A 145 -4.20 -5.54 -2.17
N TYR A 146 -4.49 -5.53 -3.47
CA TYR A 146 -3.54 -5.05 -4.49
C TYR A 146 -3.73 -3.56 -4.83
N ALA A 147 -4.96 -3.04 -4.71
CA ALA A 147 -5.26 -1.67 -5.10
C ALA A 147 -4.99 -0.66 -3.98
N LEU A 148 -5.43 -0.94 -2.75
CA LEU A 148 -5.55 0.09 -1.71
C LEU A 148 -4.29 0.41 -0.90
N PRO A 149 -3.41 -0.55 -0.54
CA PRO A 149 -2.33 -0.28 0.40
C PRO A 149 -1.41 0.89 0.02
N VAL A 150 -0.99 0.99 -1.24
CA VAL A 150 -0.09 2.07 -1.69
C VAL A 150 -0.79 3.44 -1.73
N PRO A 151 -1.91 3.64 -2.45
CA PRO A 151 -2.60 4.92 -2.48
C PRO A 151 -2.99 5.44 -1.09
N LEU A 152 -3.46 4.55 -0.19
CA LEU A 152 -3.89 4.97 1.15
C LEU A 152 -2.71 5.27 2.07
N SER A 153 -1.60 4.53 1.96
CA SER A 153 -0.39 4.85 2.73
C SER A 153 0.22 6.16 2.25
N PHE A 154 0.19 6.43 0.95
CA PHE A 154 0.63 7.70 0.38
C PHE A 154 -0.24 8.87 0.86
N MET A 155 -1.56 8.70 0.83
CA MET A 155 -2.49 9.70 1.35
C MET A 155 -2.28 9.94 2.87
N THR A 156 -2.03 8.88 3.64
CA THR A 156 -1.68 9.01 5.07
C THR A 156 -0.39 9.81 5.25
N MET A 157 0.64 9.52 4.47
CA MET A 157 1.91 10.27 4.49
C MET A 157 1.71 11.77 4.18
N CYS A 158 0.79 12.11 3.28
CA CYS A 158 0.58 13.49 2.87
C CYS A 158 -0.37 14.29 3.77
N PHE A 159 -1.33 13.64 4.43
CA PHE A 159 -2.42 14.30 5.16
C PHE A 159 -2.50 13.95 6.65
N PHE A 160 -1.58 13.11 7.15
CA PHE A 160 -1.45 12.80 8.57
C PHE A 160 0.02 12.95 8.98
N PRO A 161 0.37 13.93 9.85
CA PRO A 161 -0.51 14.91 10.50
C PRO A 161 -1.00 16.01 9.54
N VAL A 162 -2.02 16.75 9.97
CA VAL A 162 -2.60 17.89 9.25
C VAL A 162 -1.52 18.91 8.92
N LEU A 163 -1.53 19.35 7.67
CA LEU A 163 -0.64 20.42 7.19
C LEU A 163 -1.05 21.74 7.86
N ASP A 164 -0.11 22.38 8.56
CA ASP A 164 -0.33 23.72 9.10
C ASP A 164 -0.31 24.75 7.97
N THR A 165 -1.49 25.21 7.57
CA THR A 165 -1.67 26.17 6.47
C THR A 165 -1.63 27.63 6.91
N THR A 166 -1.37 27.92 8.20
CA THR A 166 -1.54 29.27 8.77
C THR A 166 -0.48 30.28 8.34
N ASN A 167 0.73 29.84 7.98
CA ASN A 167 1.89 30.72 7.69
C ASN A 167 2.43 30.58 6.25
N LEU A 168 1.63 30.07 5.32
CA LEU A 168 2.08 29.75 3.97
C LEU A 168 1.19 30.51 2.96
N ASP A 169 1.78 31.41 2.18
CA ASP A 169 1.06 32.24 1.18
C ASP A 169 0.86 31.56 -0.20
N GLY A 170 1.44 30.37 -0.44
CA GLY A 170 1.25 29.54 -1.65
C GLY A 170 0.83 28.05 -1.52
N PRO A 171 0.33 27.52 -0.38
CA PRO A 171 0.21 26.08 -0.11
C PRO A 171 -1.10 25.46 -0.62
N LEU A 172 -2.16 26.23 -0.84
CA LEU A 172 -3.46 25.69 -1.27
C LEU A 172 -3.32 24.94 -2.60
N ILE A 173 -2.56 25.50 -3.54
CA ILE A 173 -2.25 24.84 -4.82
C ILE A 173 -1.48 23.54 -4.60
N GLY A 174 -0.48 23.52 -3.70
CA GLY A 174 0.28 22.32 -3.36
C GLY A 174 -0.57 21.22 -2.74
N VAL A 175 -1.49 21.58 -1.84
CA VAL A 175 -2.47 20.66 -1.22
C VAL A 175 -3.41 20.08 -2.28
N PHE A 176 -3.93 20.92 -3.20
CA PHE A 176 -4.76 20.45 -4.30
C PHE A 176 -4.01 19.51 -5.26
N ILE A 177 -2.73 19.78 -5.54
CA ILE A 177 -1.89 18.90 -6.37
C ILE A 177 -1.68 17.55 -5.67
N LEU A 178 -1.35 17.56 -4.37
CA LEU A 178 -1.16 16.32 -3.59
C LEU A 178 -2.45 15.50 -3.50
N LEU A 179 -3.59 16.16 -3.27
CA LEU A 179 -4.89 15.51 -3.25
C LEU A 179 -5.22 14.90 -4.61
N GLY A 180 -5.01 15.66 -5.70
CA GLY A 180 -5.17 15.19 -7.06
C GLY A 180 -4.28 13.98 -7.38
N LEU A 181 -3.04 13.98 -6.89
CA LEU A 181 -2.11 12.86 -7.06
C LEU A 181 -2.54 11.62 -6.25
N CYS A 182 -3.07 11.79 -5.04
CA CYS A 182 -3.65 10.69 -4.26
C CYS A 182 -4.84 10.04 -4.99
N VAL A 183 -5.76 10.85 -5.51
CA VAL A 183 -6.91 10.38 -6.28
C VAL A 183 -6.45 9.69 -7.58
N PHE A 184 -5.47 10.26 -8.29
CA PHE A 184 -4.92 9.65 -9.49
C PHE A 184 -4.27 8.29 -9.20
N LEU A 185 -3.45 8.19 -8.15
CA LEU A 185 -2.86 6.93 -7.72
C LEU A 185 -3.95 5.90 -7.39
N LEU A 186 -4.98 6.30 -6.66
CA LEU A 186 -6.11 5.42 -6.34
C LEU A 186 -6.77 4.87 -7.61
N ILE A 187 -7.12 5.75 -8.56
CA ILE A 187 -7.71 5.35 -9.85
C ILE A 187 -6.77 4.38 -10.59
N ALA A 188 -5.48 4.73 -10.70
CA ALA A 188 -4.50 3.93 -11.41
C ALA A 188 -4.37 2.53 -10.80
N PHE A 189 -4.23 2.42 -9.48
CA PHE A 189 -4.07 1.14 -8.79
C PHE A 189 -5.35 0.29 -8.82
N VAL A 190 -6.54 0.89 -8.68
CA VAL A 190 -7.82 0.16 -8.75
C VAL A 190 -8.05 -0.37 -10.16
N LEU A 191 -7.94 0.48 -11.19
CA LEU A 191 -8.15 0.06 -12.57
C LEU A 191 -7.09 -0.95 -13.04
N ALA A 192 -5.82 -0.76 -12.66
CA ALA A 192 -4.77 -1.74 -12.93
C ALA A 192 -5.05 -3.06 -12.22
N SER A 193 -5.53 -3.02 -10.97
CA SER A 193 -5.93 -4.23 -10.24
C SER A 193 -7.07 -4.93 -10.94
N PHE A 194 -8.12 -4.24 -11.40
CA PHE A 194 -9.20 -4.87 -12.15
C PHE A 194 -8.72 -5.49 -13.46
N ALA A 195 -7.94 -4.74 -14.25
CA ALA A 195 -7.43 -5.19 -15.54
C ALA A 195 -6.51 -6.40 -15.39
N LEU A 196 -5.51 -6.33 -14.51
CA LEU A 196 -4.50 -7.37 -14.33
C LEU A 196 -5.01 -8.54 -13.50
N TYR A 197 -5.88 -8.28 -12.51
CA TYR A 197 -6.43 -9.33 -11.69
C TYR A 197 -7.48 -10.14 -12.43
N PHE A 198 -8.36 -9.55 -13.23
CA PHE A 198 -9.42 -10.29 -13.93
C PHE A 198 -9.09 -10.62 -15.39
N TYR A 199 -7.87 -10.31 -15.85
CA TYR A 199 -7.44 -10.56 -17.22
C TYR A 199 -7.75 -12.00 -17.68
N PRO A 200 -8.45 -12.19 -18.82
CA PRO A 200 -8.84 -13.50 -19.30
C PRO A 200 -7.69 -14.18 -20.06
N ALA A 201 -6.74 -14.72 -19.30
CA ALA A 201 -5.62 -15.49 -19.85
C ALA A 201 -6.12 -16.71 -20.63
N LYS A 202 -5.45 -17.04 -21.74
CA LYS A 202 -5.81 -18.15 -22.63
C LYS A 202 -5.86 -19.50 -21.90
N GLU A 203 -4.97 -19.70 -20.94
CA GLU A 203 -4.91 -20.90 -20.09
C GLU A 203 -6.19 -21.13 -19.27
N ARG A 204 -6.91 -20.05 -18.94
CA ARG A 204 -8.10 -20.08 -18.09
C ARG A 204 -9.40 -20.08 -18.88
N PHE A 205 -9.41 -19.34 -19.99
CA PHE A 205 -10.58 -19.21 -20.87
C PHE A 205 -10.17 -19.61 -22.29
N PRO A 206 -10.29 -20.90 -22.64
CA PRO A 206 -9.85 -21.38 -23.95
C PRO A 206 -10.74 -20.86 -25.10
N LYS A 207 -12.04 -20.68 -24.85
CA LYS A 207 -12.99 -20.18 -25.85
C LYS A 207 -12.90 -18.66 -26.02
N THR A 208 -13.05 -18.19 -27.25
CA THR A 208 -13.02 -16.75 -27.56
C THR A 208 -14.23 -15.99 -26.99
N GLY A 209 -15.42 -16.60 -27.03
CA GLY A 209 -16.64 -16.00 -26.47
C GLY A 209 -16.52 -15.70 -24.97
N ASP A 210 -16.04 -16.67 -24.19
CA ASP A 210 -15.86 -16.51 -22.73
C ASP A 210 -14.83 -15.41 -22.41
N ARG A 211 -13.79 -15.26 -23.24
CA ARG A 211 -12.81 -14.18 -23.09
C ARG A 211 -13.42 -12.80 -23.31
N ILE A 212 -14.29 -12.65 -24.31
CA ILE A 212 -15.00 -11.38 -24.58
C ILE A 212 -15.90 -11.03 -23.39
N VAL A 213 -16.65 -12.00 -22.86
CA VAL A 213 -17.52 -11.79 -21.69
C VAL A 213 -16.72 -11.33 -20.47
N GLN A 214 -15.54 -11.89 -20.24
CA GLN A 214 -14.67 -11.44 -19.14
C GLN A 214 -14.08 -10.04 -19.38
N LEU A 215 -13.80 -9.65 -20.63
CA LEU A 215 -13.42 -8.26 -20.93
C LEU A 215 -14.58 -7.29 -20.67
N ILE A 216 -15.80 -7.66 -21.06
CA ILE A 216 -17.02 -6.87 -20.75
C ILE A 216 -17.19 -6.77 -19.22
N ARG A 217 -16.97 -7.86 -18.49
CA ARG A 217 -16.98 -7.86 -17.01
C ARG A 217 -16.01 -6.83 -16.45
N ILE A 218 -14.77 -6.78 -16.94
CA ILE A 218 -13.76 -5.78 -16.52
C ILE A 218 -14.24 -4.36 -16.80
N LEU A 219 -14.78 -4.11 -18.00
CA LEU A 219 -15.30 -2.79 -18.35
C LEU A 219 -16.44 -2.37 -17.43
N CYS A 220 -17.38 -3.27 -17.14
CA CYS A 220 -18.47 -2.99 -16.21
C CYS A 220 -17.99 -2.80 -14.76
N MET A 221 -17.00 -3.55 -14.28
CA MET A 221 -16.38 -3.31 -12.96
C MET A 221 -15.81 -1.89 -12.87
N SER A 222 -15.02 -1.50 -13.88
CA SER A 222 -14.39 -0.19 -13.93
C SER A 222 -15.42 0.93 -13.99
N LEU A 223 -16.47 0.80 -14.82
CA LEU A 223 -17.55 1.78 -14.91
C LEU A 223 -18.36 1.87 -13.61
N ALA A 224 -18.67 0.74 -12.98
CA ALA A 224 -19.40 0.73 -11.70
C ALA A 224 -18.59 1.42 -10.59
N TRP A 225 -17.30 1.12 -10.50
CA TRP A 225 -16.41 1.77 -9.52
C TRP A 225 -16.26 3.26 -9.81
N LEU A 226 -16.06 3.66 -11.07
CA LEU A 226 -15.98 5.06 -11.47
C LEU A 226 -17.28 5.81 -11.14
N ALA A 227 -18.44 5.22 -11.42
CA ALA A 227 -19.74 5.83 -11.12
C ALA A 227 -19.92 6.09 -9.61
N LEU A 228 -19.48 5.17 -8.74
CA LEU A 228 -19.49 5.38 -7.30
C LEU A 228 -18.55 6.51 -6.85
N ASN A 229 -17.43 6.67 -7.54
CA ASN A 229 -16.38 7.64 -7.24
C ASN A 229 -16.46 8.96 -8.03
N MET A 230 -17.51 9.16 -8.85
CA MET A 230 -17.74 10.45 -9.51
C MET A 230 -18.09 11.52 -8.46
N PRO A 231 -17.64 12.78 -8.59
CA PRO A 231 -17.94 13.85 -7.62
C PRO A 231 -19.44 14.11 -7.37
N ALA A 232 -20.28 13.76 -8.34
CA ALA A 232 -21.74 13.86 -8.23
C ALA A 232 -22.38 12.71 -7.42
N SER A 233 -21.65 11.61 -7.17
CA SER A 233 -22.15 10.45 -6.45
C SER A 233 -22.38 10.78 -4.98
N PRO A 234 -23.54 10.41 -4.40
CA PRO A 234 -23.78 10.58 -2.97
C PRO A 234 -22.81 9.74 -2.12
N TYR A 235 -22.29 8.65 -2.69
CA TYR A 235 -21.36 7.75 -2.03
C TYR A 235 -20.01 8.43 -1.74
N ILE A 236 -19.36 9.01 -2.75
CA ILE A 236 -18.07 9.68 -2.54
C ILE A 236 -18.22 10.92 -1.67
N ARG A 237 -19.34 11.64 -1.78
CA ARG A 237 -19.65 12.77 -0.90
C ARG A 237 -19.75 12.34 0.56
N PHE A 238 -20.33 11.17 0.82
CA PHE A 238 -20.37 10.60 2.16
C PHE A 238 -18.97 10.23 2.66
N VAL A 239 -18.16 9.52 1.85
CA VAL A 239 -16.80 9.11 2.25
C VAL A 239 -15.90 10.33 2.50
N VAL A 240 -15.86 11.28 1.57
CA VAL A 240 -15.05 12.51 1.69
C VAL A 240 -15.56 13.38 2.83
N GLY A 241 -16.88 13.54 2.99
CA GLY A 241 -17.47 14.34 4.05
C GLY A 241 -17.19 13.83 5.47
N HIS A 242 -16.88 12.53 5.62
CA HIS A 242 -16.50 11.92 6.90
C HIS A 242 -14.99 11.67 7.02
N THR A 243 -14.18 12.04 6.01
CA THR A 243 -12.72 11.92 6.09
C THR A 243 -12.17 13.20 6.72
N PRO A 244 -11.66 13.17 7.95
CA PRO A 244 -11.28 14.38 8.66
C PRO A 244 -9.87 14.83 8.25
N LEU A 245 -9.73 15.30 7.00
CA LEU A 245 -8.45 15.77 6.43
C LEU A 245 -7.85 16.98 7.17
N SER A 246 -8.68 17.69 7.94
CA SER A 246 -8.29 18.85 8.77
C SER A 246 -8.04 18.49 10.23
N GLU A 247 -8.16 17.23 10.63
CA GLU A 247 -7.92 16.78 12.00
C GLU A 247 -6.75 15.79 12.06
N ASN A 248 -5.97 15.87 13.14
CA ASN A 248 -4.88 14.91 13.42
C ASN A 248 -5.46 13.58 13.88
N SER A 249 -6.18 12.89 12.98
CA SER A 249 -6.91 11.67 13.29
C SER A 249 -6.52 10.52 12.35
N ILE A 250 -6.37 9.32 12.92
CA ILE A 250 -6.15 8.09 12.16
C ILE A 250 -7.34 7.75 11.24
N LEU A 251 -8.49 8.38 11.45
CA LEU A 251 -9.66 8.27 10.58
C LEU A 251 -9.39 8.72 9.14
N THR A 252 -8.39 9.59 8.93
CA THR A 252 -7.91 9.97 7.60
C THR A 252 -7.46 8.77 6.78
N LEU A 253 -6.97 7.70 7.42
CA LEU A 253 -6.68 6.43 6.77
C LEU A 253 -7.89 5.48 6.74
N LEU A 254 -8.58 5.34 7.88
CA LEU A 254 -9.60 4.29 8.04
C LEU A 254 -10.88 4.54 7.24
N VAL A 255 -11.33 5.79 7.13
CA VAL A 255 -12.57 6.13 6.41
C VAL A 255 -12.41 5.88 4.90
N PRO A 256 -11.35 6.36 4.23
CA PRO A 256 -11.13 6.06 2.82
C PRO A 256 -10.80 4.58 2.58
N LEU A 257 -10.13 3.90 3.52
CA LEU A 257 -9.92 2.45 3.43
C LEU A 257 -11.25 1.69 3.40
N ALA A 258 -12.13 1.96 4.36
CA ALA A 258 -13.42 1.30 4.46
C ALA A 258 -14.31 1.65 3.27
N GLY A 259 -14.34 2.93 2.89
CA GLY A 259 -15.00 3.40 1.67
C GLY A 259 -14.52 2.60 0.46
N GLU A 260 -13.27 2.75 0.07
CA GLU A 260 -12.80 2.11 -1.17
C GLU A 260 -12.87 0.58 -1.15
N THR A 261 -12.80 -0.04 0.01
CA THR A 261 -13.06 -1.48 0.14
C THR A 261 -14.50 -1.81 -0.27
N ILE A 262 -15.48 -1.06 0.25
CA ILE A 262 -16.90 -1.25 -0.10
C ILE A 262 -17.15 -0.94 -1.58
N SER A 263 -16.56 0.14 -2.11
CA SER A 263 -16.73 0.54 -3.52
C SER A 263 -16.22 -0.55 -4.48
N ILE A 264 -15.04 -1.12 -4.19
CA ILE A 264 -14.44 -2.22 -4.97
C ILE A 264 -15.31 -3.48 -4.88
N ILE A 265 -15.74 -3.86 -3.67
CA ILE A 265 -16.57 -5.05 -3.48
C ILE A 265 -17.90 -4.91 -4.25
N ALA A 266 -18.54 -3.75 -4.17
CA ALA A 266 -19.78 -3.46 -4.90
C ALA A 266 -19.58 -3.54 -6.43
N ALA A 267 -18.49 -2.96 -6.94
CA ALA A 267 -18.15 -3.01 -8.36
C ALA A 267 -17.91 -4.45 -8.87
N VAL A 268 -17.17 -5.26 -8.10
CA VAL A 268 -16.95 -6.68 -8.41
C VAL A 268 -18.28 -7.44 -8.38
N ALA A 269 -19.12 -7.22 -7.37
CA ALA A 269 -20.42 -7.87 -7.25
C ALA A 269 -21.35 -7.58 -8.44
N CYS A 270 -21.45 -6.31 -8.85
CA CYS A 270 -22.22 -5.91 -10.04
C CYS A 270 -21.74 -6.62 -11.30
N SER A 271 -20.43 -6.77 -11.46
CA SER A 271 -19.86 -7.42 -12.64
C SER A 271 -20.10 -8.93 -12.70
N ASN A 272 -20.22 -9.58 -11.53
CA ASN A 272 -20.44 -11.03 -11.46
C ASN A 272 -21.81 -11.43 -12.05
N LEU A 273 -22.74 -10.48 -12.20
CA LEU A 273 -24.02 -10.69 -12.87
C LEU A 273 -23.85 -11.01 -14.36
N ILE A 274 -22.81 -10.46 -15.02
CA ILE A 274 -22.59 -10.61 -16.47
C ILE A 274 -22.32 -12.07 -16.88
N PRO A 275 -21.32 -12.78 -16.31
CA PRO A 275 -21.12 -14.18 -16.63
C PRO A 275 -22.30 -15.06 -16.21
N LEU A 276 -23.04 -14.69 -15.15
CA LEU A 276 -24.24 -15.42 -14.74
C LEU A 276 -25.37 -15.31 -15.77
N ILE A 277 -25.62 -14.11 -16.31
CA ILE A 277 -26.61 -13.88 -17.36
C ILE A 277 -26.20 -14.61 -18.65
N TRP A 278 -24.92 -14.51 -19.04
CA TRP A 278 -24.39 -15.21 -20.22
C TRP A 278 -24.58 -16.74 -20.12
N ASN A 279 -24.24 -17.32 -18.97
CA ASN A 279 -24.41 -18.75 -18.74
C ASN A 279 -25.88 -19.18 -18.76
N ARG A 280 -26.81 -18.32 -18.32
CA ARG A 280 -28.26 -18.60 -18.44
C ARG A 280 -28.73 -18.58 -19.89
N LEU A 281 -28.32 -17.57 -20.66
CA LEU A 281 -28.73 -17.40 -22.06
C LEU A 281 -28.24 -18.53 -22.98
N HIS A 282 -27.05 -19.09 -22.73
CA HIS A 282 -26.53 -20.20 -23.53
C HIS A 282 -26.90 -21.60 -23.01
N ARG A 283 -27.32 -21.75 -21.75
CA ARG A 283 -27.92 -23.00 -21.27
C ARG A 283 -29.34 -23.22 -21.80
N SER A 284 -30.07 -22.16 -22.15
CA SER A 284 -31.38 -22.27 -22.81
C SER A 284 -31.32 -22.63 -24.30
N GLN A 285 -30.12 -22.81 -24.87
CA GLN A 285 -29.92 -23.13 -26.29
C GLN A 285 -29.39 -24.55 -26.53
N ALA A 286 -29.24 -25.36 -25.47
CA ALA A 286 -28.85 -26.77 -25.52
C ALA A 286 -29.96 -27.64 -24.94
#